data_AF-A0A7C5N8T0-F1
#
_entry.id   AF-A0A7C5N8T0-F1
#
_cell.length_a   1.000
_cell.length_b   1.000
_cell.length_c   1.000
_cell.angle_alpha   90.00
_cell.angle_beta   90.00
_cell.angle_gamma   90.00
#
_symmetry.space_group_name_H-M   'P 1'
#
loop_
_entity.id
_entity.type
_entity.pdbx_description
1 polymer ?
#
loop_
_entity_poly.entity_id
_entity_poly.type
_entity_poly.pdbx_seq_one_letter_code
_entity_poly.pdbx_strand_id
1 'polypeptide(L)'
;MIRPRRWLVPFTVAFGLSACGGVTPKVDSPADSTATEPAAVAAPPPVIRDTADQAARIVDAKLRVLLHVDRVKDHPLAPRLVSMKAWGGLLEAAGIDPLEDVDRAFVAAKNARDPRAVIAVAEHHVSEERLRAAIDEIVAGSGPDGKLLPELGVLAAKVKVRGRESVVLAVTPTLLVVTSDDYAKAATALAATGGLPEPGGDEAVRVRAERPSETLKAPRAPRVPRTISEVEATVTMASDGGADVLIVGQSTNPAQAKADASALTEAVDRATTVEVAIVKIRAFDPVTFAAVDDRVEGRRHLSWNELNTLLGFAEMMAR
;
A
#
# COMPACT_ATOMS: atom_id res chain seq x y z
N MET A 1 35.86 23.08 1.34
CA MET A 1 34.59 22.75 2.02
C MET A 1 33.52 22.50 0.98
N ILE A 2 32.85 21.34 0.99
CA ILE A 2 31.68 21.05 0.14
C ILE A 2 30.61 20.44 1.07
N ARG A 3 29.41 21.02 1.11
CA ARG A 3 28.32 20.51 1.97
C ARG A 3 27.61 19.34 1.26
N PRO A 4 27.49 18.15 1.87
CA PRO A 4 26.64 17.09 1.34
C PRO A 4 25.17 17.52 1.42
N ARG A 5 24.49 17.53 0.28
CA ARG A 5 23.09 17.96 0.16
C ARG A 5 22.20 16.74 0.46
N ARG A 6 21.61 16.66 1.65
CA ARG A 6 20.63 15.60 2.00
C ARG A 6 19.45 15.63 1.03
N TRP A 7 19.10 14.47 0.48
CA TRP A 7 17.83 14.23 -0.22
C TRP A 7 16.97 13.27 0.62
N LEU A 8 15.65 13.38 0.50
CA LEU A 8 14.68 12.56 1.23
C LEU A 8 13.45 12.34 0.34
N VAL A 9 13.15 11.08 -0.01
CA VAL A 9 11.93 10.67 -0.72
C VAL A 9 11.47 9.32 -0.14
N PRO A 10 10.19 9.13 0.20
CA PRO A 10 9.61 7.80 0.35
C PRO A 10 9.18 7.27 -1.03
N PHE A 11 9.62 6.08 -1.45
CA PHE A 11 9.23 5.56 -2.76
C PHE A 11 9.07 4.04 -2.80
N THR A 12 7.83 3.55 -2.69
CA THR A 12 7.52 2.12 -2.83
C THR A 12 6.06 1.86 -3.24
N VAL A 13 5.71 2.14 -4.50
CA VAL A 13 4.83 1.27 -5.32
C VAL A 13 5.18 1.46 -6.80
N ALA A 14 5.43 0.36 -7.54
CA ALA A 14 4.96 0.15 -8.92
C ALA A 14 5.35 -1.25 -9.49
N PHE A 15 4.48 -1.80 -10.35
CA PHE A 15 4.70 -2.77 -11.48
C PHE A 15 4.40 -4.28 -11.39
N GLY A 16 3.77 -4.74 -12.50
CA GLY A 16 3.89 -6.06 -13.17
C GLY A 16 2.75 -6.31 -14.21
N LEU A 17 3.01 -6.73 -15.49
CA LEU A 17 2.10 -7.45 -16.46
C LEU A 17 2.83 -8.58 -17.29
N SER A 18 2.43 -9.81 -17.77
CA SER A 18 1.22 -10.68 -18.07
C SER A 18 1.63 -12.18 -18.15
N ALA A 19 0.84 -13.29 -18.15
CA ALA A 19 -0.62 -13.68 -18.17
C ALA A 19 -0.75 -15.25 -17.95
N CYS A 20 -1.84 -16.04 -17.86
CA CYS A 20 -3.28 -16.01 -17.41
C CYS A 20 -4.00 -17.40 -17.62
N GLY A 21 -4.91 -17.89 -16.75
CA GLY A 21 -5.90 -18.99 -17.04
C GLY A 21 -6.40 -19.82 -15.83
N GLY A 22 -7.56 -20.50 -15.79
CA GLY A 22 -8.72 -20.54 -16.72
C GLY A 22 -9.64 -21.79 -16.62
N VAL A 23 -10.65 -21.81 -15.74
CA VAL A 23 -11.69 -22.89 -15.62
C VAL A 23 -13.07 -22.33 -15.27
N THR A 24 -14.14 -22.83 -15.90
CA THR A 24 -15.55 -22.57 -15.52
C THR A 24 -16.26 -23.85 -15.04
N PRO A 25 -16.66 -23.96 -13.77
CA PRO A 25 -17.44 -25.09 -13.30
C PRO A 25 -18.92 -24.96 -13.71
N LYS A 26 -19.47 -26.05 -14.26
CA LYS A 26 -20.92 -26.19 -14.50
C LYS A 26 -21.63 -26.49 -13.17
N VAL A 27 -22.63 -25.68 -12.82
CA VAL A 27 -23.49 -25.92 -11.65
C VAL A 27 -24.87 -26.32 -12.12
N ASP A 28 -25.28 -27.56 -11.83
CA ASP A 28 -26.65 -28.02 -12.00
C ASP A 28 -27.43 -27.79 -10.69
N SER A 29 -28.63 -27.20 -10.78
CA SER A 29 -29.45 -26.89 -9.59
C SER A 29 -30.17 -28.14 -9.04
N PRO A 30 -30.06 -28.44 -7.74
CA PRO A 30 -30.92 -29.43 -7.08
C PRO A 30 -32.30 -28.84 -6.72
N ALA A 31 -33.23 -29.73 -6.33
CA ALA A 31 -34.64 -29.41 -6.05
C ALA A 31 -34.92 -29.02 -4.57
N ASP A 32 -36.18 -28.72 -4.29
CA ASP A 32 -36.71 -28.27 -2.99
C ASP A 32 -36.27 -29.11 -1.77
N SER A 33 -36.09 -28.41 -0.64
CA SER A 33 -36.27 -28.98 0.70
C SER A 33 -36.59 -27.87 1.71
N THR A 34 -37.85 -27.80 2.13
CA THR A 34 -38.30 -26.89 3.20
C THR A 34 -37.89 -27.41 4.58
N ALA A 35 -37.11 -26.62 5.33
CA ALA A 35 -36.80 -26.88 6.73
C ALA A 35 -37.03 -25.60 7.57
N THR A 36 -37.57 -25.75 8.78
CA THR A 36 -37.98 -24.63 9.62
C THR A 36 -36.80 -23.93 10.29
N GLU A 37 -36.68 -22.62 10.07
CA GLU A 37 -35.64 -21.78 10.67
C GLU A 37 -35.99 -21.41 12.14
N PRO A 38 -35.12 -21.70 13.12
CA PRO A 38 -35.30 -21.20 14.49
C PRO A 38 -34.91 -19.73 14.58
N ALA A 39 -35.65 -18.95 15.37
CA ALA A 39 -35.53 -17.48 15.40
C ALA A 39 -34.10 -16.98 15.67
N ALA A 40 -33.51 -16.33 14.67
CA ALA A 40 -32.17 -15.77 14.75
C ALA A 40 -32.11 -14.65 15.82
N VAL A 41 -31.14 -14.74 16.72
CA VAL A 41 -30.74 -13.60 17.57
C VAL A 41 -30.23 -12.51 16.65
N ALA A 42 -30.83 -11.32 16.72
CA ALA A 42 -30.46 -10.21 15.85
C ALA A 42 -28.96 -9.90 15.99
N ALA A 43 -28.21 -10.10 14.91
CA ALA A 43 -26.78 -9.80 14.87
C ALA A 43 -26.57 -8.30 15.17
N PRO A 44 -25.49 -7.92 15.87
CA PRO A 44 -25.16 -6.52 16.07
C PRO A 44 -25.01 -5.83 14.70
N PRO A 45 -25.43 -4.55 14.57
CA PRO A 45 -25.40 -3.85 13.29
C PRO A 45 -23.98 -3.84 12.71
N PRO A 46 -23.81 -4.08 11.40
CA PRO A 46 -22.49 -4.26 10.80
C PRO A 46 -21.64 -3.01 10.97
N VAL A 47 -20.48 -3.16 11.62
CA VAL A 47 -19.56 -2.04 11.86
C VAL A 47 -18.96 -1.61 10.54
N ILE A 48 -19.13 -0.33 10.18
CA ILE A 48 -18.70 0.19 8.87
C ILE A 48 -17.17 0.34 8.86
N ARG A 49 -16.49 -0.51 8.11
CA ARG A 49 -15.02 -0.57 7.98
C ARG A 49 -14.45 0.47 7.00
N ASP A 50 -14.72 1.77 7.24
CA ASP A 50 -14.34 2.86 6.33
C ASP A 50 -13.06 3.63 6.72
N THR A 51 -12.24 3.10 7.65
CA THR A 51 -11.00 3.75 8.12
C THR A 51 -10.10 4.18 6.96
N ALA A 52 -9.99 3.36 5.91
CA ALA A 52 -9.20 3.66 4.71
C ALA A 52 -9.72 4.88 3.93
N ASP A 53 -11.05 5.00 3.75
CA ASP A 53 -11.66 6.15 3.07
C ASP A 53 -11.67 7.39 3.95
N GLN A 54 -11.80 7.27 5.28
CA GLN A 54 -11.69 8.43 6.17
C GLN A 54 -10.25 8.94 6.24
N ALA A 55 -9.26 8.06 6.35
CA ALA A 55 -7.84 8.42 6.27
C ALA A 55 -7.50 9.07 4.93
N ALA A 56 -8.02 8.54 3.81
CA ALA A 56 -7.86 9.15 2.49
C ALA A 56 -8.46 10.58 2.42
N ARG A 57 -9.66 10.78 3.00
CA ARG A 57 -10.32 12.10 3.08
C ARG A 57 -9.51 13.11 3.90
N ILE A 58 -8.88 12.69 5.00
CA ILE A 58 -8.10 13.58 5.91
C ILE A 58 -6.92 14.27 5.19
N VAL A 59 -6.19 13.56 4.31
CA VAL A 59 -4.97 14.10 3.66
C VAL A 59 -5.16 14.51 2.19
N ASP A 60 -6.39 14.58 1.68
CA ASP A 60 -6.69 14.78 0.24
C ASP A 60 -5.96 13.74 -0.65
N ALA A 61 -6.02 12.48 -0.22
CA ALA A 61 -5.22 11.38 -0.76
C ALA A 61 -5.64 10.99 -2.18
N LYS A 62 -4.64 10.91 -3.05
CA LYS A 62 -4.78 10.48 -4.46
C LYS A 62 -3.92 9.27 -4.78
N LEU A 63 -3.08 8.84 -3.84
CA LEU A 63 -2.41 7.56 -3.81
C LEU A 63 -2.86 6.84 -2.54
N ARG A 64 -3.35 5.61 -2.68
CA ARG A 64 -3.82 4.76 -1.58
C ARG A 64 -3.20 3.39 -1.74
N VAL A 65 -2.70 2.79 -0.65
CA VAL A 65 -2.04 1.48 -0.62
C VAL A 65 -2.63 0.71 0.56
N LEU A 66 -3.22 -0.45 0.31
CA LEU A 66 -3.67 -1.40 1.32
C LEU A 66 -2.82 -2.67 1.21
N LEU A 67 -2.36 -3.19 2.34
CA LEU A 67 -1.61 -4.43 2.51
C LEU A 67 -2.39 -5.32 3.49
N HIS A 68 -2.65 -6.55 3.07
CA HIS A 68 -3.21 -7.63 3.87
C HIS A 68 -2.04 -8.51 4.35
N VAL A 69 -1.70 -8.42 5.64
CA VAL A 69 -0.47 -9.03 6.17
C VAL A 69 -0.63 -10.55 6.28
N ASP A 70 -1.83 -11.00 6.64
CA ASP A 70 -2.28 -12.39 6.58
C ASP A 70 -1.99 -13.08 5.24
N ARG A 71 -2.03 -12.32 4.13
CA ARG A 71 -1.78 -12.83 2.77
C ARG A 71 -0.34 -12.74 2.30
N VAL A 72 0.57 -12.17 3.10
CA VAL A 72 2.01 -12.13 2.79
C VAL A 72 2.90 -12.83 3.81
N LYS A 73 2.47 -13.03 5.06
CA LYS A 73 3.39 -13.41 6.15
C LYS A 73 4.14 -14.72 5.93
N ASP A 74 3.47 -15.73 5.38
CA ASP A 74 4.07 -17.04 5.06
C ASP A 74 4.86 -17.04 3.74
N HIS A 75 4.88 -15.91 3.02
CA HIS A 75 5.55 -15.79 1.72
C HIS A 75 7.03 -15.39 1.87
N PRO A 76 7.97 -15.93 1.06
CA PRO A 76 9.39 -15.59 1.17
C PRO A 76 9.75 -14.09 1.05
N LEU A 77 8.85 -13.25 0.51
CA LEU A 77 9.04 -11.79 0.45
C LEU A 77 8.65 -11.05 1.74
N ALA A 78 7.90 -11.65 2.66
CA ALA A 78 7.29 -10.95 3.79
C ALA A 78 8.28 -10.07 4.59
N PRO A 79 9.47 -10.58 5.00
CA PRO A 79 10.45 -9.78 5.73
C PRO A 79 10.92 -8.53 4.97
N ARG A 80 10.97 -8.58 3.63
CA ARG A 80 11.33 -7.42 2.80
C ARG A 80 10.17 -6.43 2.69
N LEU A 81 8.93 -6.92 2.56
CA LEU A 81 7.74 -6.08 2.51
C LEU A 81 7.51 -5.31 3.82
N VAL A 82 7.70 -5.94 5.00
CA VAL A 82 7.55 -5.21 6.28
C VAL A 82 8.68 -4.24 6.59
N SER A 83 9.90 -4.51 6.09
CA SER A 83 11.05 -3.58 6.22
C SER A 83 10.87 -2.24 5.49
N MET A 84 9.79 -2.09 4.71
CA MET A 84 9.47 -0.88 3.96
C MET A 84 9.35 0.36 4.87
N LYS A 85 10.04 1.43 4.48
CA LYS A 85 10.32 2.63 5.30
C LYS A 85 9.10 3.45 5.76
N ALA A 86 7.88 3.08 5.36
CA ALA A 86 6.66 3.71 5.84
C ALA A 86 6.28 3.26 7.27
N TRP A 87 6.66 2.03 7.65
CA TRP A 87 6.20 1.38 8.89
C TRP A 87 7.34 0.78 9.71
N GLY A 88 8.18 -0.06 9.08
CA GLY A 88 9.12 -0.94 9.77
C GLY A 88 9.93 -0.21 10.82
N GLY A 89 10.62 0.88 10.44
CA GLY A 89 11.46 1.66 11.36
C GLY A 89 10.77 2.38 12.52
N LEU A 90 9.44 2.29 12.65
CA LEU A 90 8.67 2.77 13.80
C LEU A 90 8.15 1.58 14.63
N LEU A 91 7.69 0.51 13.99
CA LEU A 91 7.25 -0.73 14.66
C LEU A 91 8.44 -1.51 15.26
N GLU A 92 9.55 -1.60 14.52
CA GLU A 92 10.88 -2.07 14.98
C GLU A 92 11.30 -1.36 16.29
N ALA A 93 11.10 -0.04 16.35
CA ALA A 93 11.47 0.82 17.48
C ALA A 93 10.46 0.78 18.65
N ALA A 94 9.43 -0.04 18.51
CA ALA A 94 8.37 -0.29 19.48
C ALA A 94 8.33 -1.77 19.94
N GLY A 95 9.21 -2.62 19.41
CA GLY A 95 9.15 -4.07 19.64
C GLY A 95 7.86 -4.72 19.10
N ILE A 96 7.25 -4.16 18.06
CA ILE A 96 6.09 -4.72 17.34
C ILE A 96 6.60 -5.39 16.05
N ASP A 97 6.33 -6.67 15.88
CA ASP A 97 6.70 -7.42 14.67
C ASP A 97 5.61 -7.22 13.61
N PRO A 98 5.88 -6.58 12.46
CA PRO A 98 4.83 -6.27 11.50
C PRO A 98 4.37 -7.47 10.66
N LEU A 99 4.89 -8.69 10.90
CA LEU A 99 4.38 -9.95 10.32
C LEU A 99 3.45 -10.71 11.27
N GLU A 100 3.78 -10.71 12.57
CA GLU A 100 3.04 -11.47 13.57
C GLU A 100 1.97 -10.63 14.29
N ASP A 101 2.18 -9.34 14.52
CA ASP A 101 1.30 -8.49 15.34
C ASP A 101 0.27 -7.65 14.54
N VAL A 102 0.51 -7.47 13.24
CA VAL A 102 -0.24 -6.54 12.37
C VAL A 102 -1.06 -7.35 11.37
N ASP A 103 -2.36 -7.10 11.30
CA ASP A 103 -3.29 -7.80 10.41
C ASP A 103 -3.36 -7.11 9.03
N ARG A 104 -3.38 -5.77 9.03
CA ARG A 104 -3.50 -4.92 7.83
C ARG A 104 -2.72 -3.61 7.97
N ALA A 105 -2.25 -3.07 6.85
CA ALA A 105 -1.61 -1.76 6.81
C ALA A 105 -2.10 -0.91 5.62
N PHE A 106 -2.41 0.36 5.84
CA PHE A 106 -2.96 1.27 4.84
C PHE A 106 -2.25 2.63 4.78
N VAL A 107 -1.59 2.95 3.67
CA VAL A 107 -1.04 4.29 3.40
C VAL A 107 -1.99 5.08 2.51
N ALA A 108 -2.41 6.26 2.95
CA ALA A 108 -3.01 7.29 2.12
C ALA A 108 -2.05 8.48 1.97
N ALA A 109 -1.83 8.93 0.74
CA ALA A 109 -0.93 10.03 0.42
C ALA A 109 -1.48 10.93 -0.70
N LYS A 110 -1.19 12.23 -0.63
CA LYS A 110 -1.62 13.20 -1.65
C LYS A 110 -0.89 13.01 -2.99
N ASN A 111 0.37 12.56 -2.95
CA ASN A 111 1.20 12.17 -4.11
C ASN A 111 2.49 11.49 -3.61
N ALA A 112 3.21 10.77 -4.48
CA ALA A 112 4.42 10.02 -4.13
C ALA A 112 5.69 10.87 -3.86
N ARG A 113 5.60 12.21 -3.77
CA ARG A 113 6.73 13.11 -3.46
C ARG A 113 6.58 13.89 -2.17
N ASP A 114 5.38 13.94 -1.59
CA ASP A 114 5.10 14.75 -0.39
C ASP A 114 5.09 13.84 0.85
N PRO A 115 6.16 13.82 1.67
CA PRO A 115 6.23 13.01 2.88
C PRO A 115 5.47 13.62 4.08
N ARG A 116 4.80 14.78 3.92
CA ARG A 116 3.98 15.40 4.97
C ARG A 116 2.50 15.12 4.76
N ALA A 117 2.02 15.20 3.52
CA ALA A 117 0.65 14.86 3.15
C ALA A 117 0.44 13.33 3.07
N VAL A 118 0.72 12.64 4.17
CA VAL A 118 0.65 11.18 4.33
C VAL A 118 0.01 10.82 5.68
N ILE A 119 -0.88 9.83 5.66
CA ILE A 119 -1.38 9.12 6.84
C ILE A 119 -1.21 7.63 6.60
N ALA A 120 -0.74 6.92 7.62
CA ALA A 120 -0.45 5.50 7.58
C ALA A 120 -1.16 4.84 8.77
N VAL A 121 -2.10 3.95 8.51
CA VAL A 121 -2.90 3.24 9.53
C VAL A 121 -2.54 1.75 9.54
N ALA A 122 -2.14 1.21 10.67
CA ALA A 122 -1.96 -0.22 10.89
C ALA A 122 -3.09 -0.75 11.79
N GLU A 123 -3.73 -1.83 11.36
CA GLU A 123 -4.65 -2.61 12.19
C GLU A 123 -3.90 -3.80 12.77
N HIS A 124 -4.00 -3.99 14.09
CA HIS A 124 -3.16 -4.90 14.85
C HIS A 124 -3.91 -5.53 16.03
N HIS A 125 -3.36 -6.61 16.57
CA HIS A 125 -3.87 -7.30 17.76
C HIS A 125 -2.91 -7.25 18.98
N VAL A 126 -1.91 -6.35 18.96
CA VAL A 126 -1.04 -6.01 20.10
C VAL A 126 -1.85 -5.62 21.34
N SER A 127 -1.48 -6.11 22.53
CA SER A 127 -2.13 -5.75 23.81
C SER A 127 -1.88 -4.29 24.21
N GLU A 128 -2.80 -3.68 24.97
CA GLU A 128 -2.72 -2.26 25.33
C GLU A 128 -1.48 -1.90 26.17
N GLU A 129 -1.00 -2.83 27.00
CA GLU A 129 0.21 -2.68 27.80
C GLU A 129 1.46 -2.63 26.91
N ARG A 130 1.54 -3.55 25.93
CA ARG A 130 2.65 -3.61 24.97
C ARG A 130 2.61 -2.41 24.02
N LEU A 131 1.43 -1.99 23.57
CA LEU A 131 1.26 -0.80 22.73
C LEU A 131 1.62 0.50 23.46
N ARG A 132 1.38 0.58 24.77
CA ARG A 132 1.80 1.71 25.60
C ARG A 132 3.32 1.72 25.80
N ALA A 133 3.92 0.59 26.19
CA ALA A 133 5.37 0.45 26.31
C ALA A 133 6.10 0.78 25.00
N ALA A 134 5.57 0.30 23.87
CA ALA A 134 6.02 0.63 22.51
C ALA A 134 6.06 2.15 22.25
N ILE A 135 4.98 2.87 22.57
CA ILE A 135 4.91 4.32 22.37
C ILE A 135 5.86 5.07 23.30
N ASP A 136 5.98 4.64 24.56
CA ASP A 136 6.94 5.21 25.52
C ASP A 136 8.40 4.99 25.08
N GLU A 137 8.74 3.83 24.49
CA GLU A 137 10.06 3.54 23.93
C GLU A 137 10.38 4.43 22.71
N ILE A 138 9.45 4.58 21.76
CA ILE A 138 9.64 5.50 20.61
C ILE A 138 9.80 6.96 21.09
N VAL A 139 9.06 7.39 22.13
CA VAL A 139 9.21 8.71 22.75
C VAL A 139 10.61 8.88 23.34
N ALA A 140 11.10 7.93 24.14
CA ALA A 140 12.44 7.97 24.72
C ALA A 140 13.54 7.98 23.63
N GLY A 141 13.39 7.14 22.60
CA GLY A 141 14.30 7.07 21.45
C GLY A 141 14.29 8.32 20.55
N SER A 142 13.26 9.17 20.65
CA SER A 142 13.14 10.42 19.88
C SER A 142 13.95 11.58 20.46
N GLY A 143 14.53 11.44 21.65
CA GLY A 143 15.31 12.49 22.31
C GLY A 143 14.45 13.70 22.71
N PRO A 144 15.00 14.94 22.68
CA PRO A 144 14.30 16.13 23.20
C PRO A 144 13.08 16.57 22.38
N ASP A 145 12.89 15.99 21.19
CA ASP A 145 11.72 16.23 20.34
C ASP A 145 10.57 15.24 20.61
N GLY A 146 10.82 14.19 21.41
CA GLY A 146 9.84 13.19 21.81
C GLY A 146 8.94 13.69 22.94
N LYS A 147 7.62 13.63 22.76
CA LYS A 147 6.64 13.95 23.81
C LYS A 147 5.29 13.27 23.60
N LEU A 148 4.61 12.92 24.68
CA LEU A 148 3.18 12.57 24.66
C LEU A 148 2.31 13.79 24.33
N LEU A 149 1.14 13.55 23.74
CA LEU A 149 0.16 14.55 23.30
C LEU A 149 -1.23 14.31 23.95
N PRO A 150 -1.37 14.44 25.29
CA PRO A 150 -2.63 14.18 25.99
C PRO A 150 -3.79 15.08 25.53
N GLU A 151 -3.50 16.23 24.90
CA GLU A 151 -4.49 17.14 24.32
C GLU A 151 -5.31 16.53 23.16
N LEU A 152 -4.89 15.38 22.62
CA LEU A 152 -5.60 14.66 21.56
C LEU A 152 -6.68 13.70 22.08
N GLY A 153 -6.75 13.45 23.40
CA GLY A 153 -7.77 12.59 24.02
C GLY A 153 -7.61 11.08 23.74
N VAL A 154 -6.52 10.69 23.08
CA VAL A 154 -6.12 9.30 22.79
C VAL A 154 -4.65 9.11 23.18
N LEU A 155 -4.17 7.87 23.25
CA LEU A 155 -2.75 7.60 23.48
C LEU A 155 -1.95 8.02 22.24
N ALA A 156 -1.32 9.19 22.30
CA ALA A 156 -0.60 9.78 21.19
C ALA A 156 0.73 10.41 21.59
N ALA A 157 1.68 10.43 20.66
CA ALA A 157 3.02 10.92 20.84
C ALA A 157 3.56 11.62 19.59
N LYS A 158 4.21 12.78 19.77
CA LYS A 158 5.10 13.35 18.76
C LYS A 158 6.48 12.70 18.91
N VAL A 159 7.01 12.19 17.79
CA VAL A 159 8.21 11.35 17.72
C VAL A 159 9.10 11.75 16.53
N LYS A 160 10.36 11.29 16.52
CA LYS A 160 11.38 11.72 15.53
C LYS A 160 12.12 10.56 14.85
N VAL A 161 11.36 9.66 14.22
CA VAL A 161 11.91 8.45 13.59
C VAL A 161 12.77 8.80 12.37
N ARG A 162 14.02 8.31 12.36
CA ARG A 162 15.01 8.45 11.27
C ARG A 162 15.17 9.90 10.75
N GLY A 163 14.98 10.89 11.64
CA GLY A 163 15.12 12.32 11.34
C GLY A 163 13.90 13.00 10.71
N ARG A 164 12.74 12.33 10.67
CA ARG A 164 11.43 12.94 10.35
C ARG A 164 10.63 13.11 11.63
N GLU A 165 9.97 14.25 11.80
CA GLU A 165 8.92 14.39 12.82
C GLU A 165 7.66 13.67 12.33
N SER A 166 6.98 12.99 13.24
CA SER A 166 5.69 12.35 13.00
C SER A 166 4.89 12.29 14.31
N VAL A 167 3.58 12.12 14.21
CA VAL A 167 2.71 11.84 15.34
C VAL A 167 2.19 10.41 15.21
N VAL A 168 2.34 9.65 16.28
CA VAL A 168 1.78 8.31 16.47
C VAL A 168 0.53 8.44 17.34
N LEU A 169 -0.56 7.77 16.98
CA LEU A 169 -1.82 7.74 17.74
C LEU A 169 -2.38 6.31 17.76
N ALA A 170 -2.58 5.73 18.93
CA ALA A 170 -3.47 4.58 19.10
C ALA A 170 -4.90 5.11 19.23
N VAL A 171 -5.66 5.10 18.12
CA VAL A 171 -7.01 5.70 18.05
C VAL A 171 -8.11 4.73 18.49
N THR A 172 -7.85 3.43 18.43
CA THR A 172 -8.58 2.36 19.10
C THR A 172 -7.56 1.36 19.67
N PRO A 173 -7.97 0.36 20.48
CA PRO A 173 -7.06 -0.71 20.92
C PRO A 173 -6.45 -1.56 19.78
N THR A 174 -6.96 -1.44 18.55
CA THR A 174 -6.52 -2.20 17.37
C THR A 174 -6.03 -1.33 16.21
N LEU A 175 -6.08 0.00 16.31
CA LEU A 175 -5.71 0.92 15.23
C LEU A 175 -4.61 1.89 15.67
N LEU A 176 -3.42 1.68 15.11
CA LEU A 176 -2.28 2.59 15.22
C LEU A 176 -2.20 3.48 13.98
N VAL A 177 -2.07 4.78 14.18
CA VAL A 177 -1.99 5.78 13.10
C VAL A 177 -0.69 6.56 13.20
N VAL A 178 0.00 6.73 12.07
CA VAL A 178 1.20 7.55 11.92
C VAL A 178 0.96 8.63 10.86
N THR A 179 1.16 9.91 11.22
CA THR A 179 0.94 11.04 10.29
C THR A 179 1.79 12.27 10.69
N SER A 180 1.60 13.43 10.04
CA SER A 180 2.23 14.69 10.45
C SER A 180 1.40 15.44 11.50
N ASP A 181 2.03 16.40 12.20
CA ASP A 181 1.38 17.30 13.17
C ASP A 181 0.10 17.95 12.58
N ASP A 182 0.15 18.34 11.30
CA ASP A 182 -0.93 19.03 10.58
C ASP A 182 -2.24 18.21 10.54
N TYR A 183 -2.15 16.88 10.57
CA TYR A 183 -3.29 15.97 10.46
C TYR A 183 -3.61 15.22 11.76
N ALA A 184 -2.75 15.27 12.78
CA ALA A 184 -2.90 14.50 14.01
C ALA A 184 -4.27 14.71 14.70
N LYS A 185 -4.75 15.95 14.77
CA LYS A 185 -6.08 16.26 15.35
C LYS A 185 -7.26 15.77 14.49
N ALA A 186 -7.07 15.58 13.19
CA ALA A 186 -8.09 14.99 12.32
C ALA A 186 -8.07 13.46 12.36
N ALA A 187 -6.88 12.86 12.58
CA ALA A 187 -6.69 11.42 12.69
C ALA A 187 -7.42 10.79 13.89
N THR A 188 -7.63 11.52 14.99
CA THR A 188 -8.40 11.02 16.14
C THR A 188 -9.84 10.64 15.80
N ALA A 189 -10.43 11.25 14.77
CA ALA A 189 -11.77 10.90 14.30
C ALA A 189 -11.85 9.47 13.70
N LEU A 190 -10.70 8.83 13.40
CA LEU A 190 -10.66 7.42 12.97
C LEU A 190 -11.10 6.46 14.10
N ALA A 191 -11.12 6.90 15.36
CA ALA A 191 -11.66 6.13 16.49
C ALA A 191 -13.15 5.73 16.32
N ALA A 192 -13.89 6.41 15.43
CA ALA A 192 -15.30 6.11 15.13
C ALA A 192 -15.49 5.11 13.97
N THR A 193 -14.41 4.57 13.40
CA THR A 193 -14.44 3.70 12.20
C THR A 193 -14.23 2.23 12.55
N GLY A 194 -14.81 1.32 11.75
CA GLY A 194 -14.78 -0.13 12.00
C GLY A 194 -13.47 -0.86 11.69
N GLY A 195 -12.37 -0.16 11.46
CA GLY A 195 -11.10 -0.72 10.98
C GLY A 195 -10.95 -0.70 9.46
N LEU A 196 -9.80 -1.18 9.00
CA LEU A 196 -9.48 -1.30 7.58
C LEU A 196 -10.37 -2.38 6.92
N PRO A 197 -10.66 -2.28 5.61
CA PRO A 197 -11.56 -3.22 4.95
C PRO A 197 -11.00 -4.66 4.91
N GLU A 198 -11.91 -5.63 4.81
CA GLU A 198 -11.58 -7.03 4.52
C GLU A 198 -11.08 -7.19 3.06
N PRO A 199 -10.20 -8.17 2.76
CA PRO A 199 -9.84 -8.50 1.38
C PRO A 199 -11.06 -9.03 0.61
N GLY A 200 -11.16 -8.68 -0.68
CA GLY A 200 -12.25 -9.13 -1.56
C GLY A 200 -12.03 -10.53 -2.15
N GLY A 201 -10.81 -11.04 -2.11
CA GLY A 201 -10.42 -12.37 -2.55
C GLY A 201 -9.04 -12.75 -2.00
N ASP A 202 -8.07 -12.95 -2.89
CA ASP A 202 -6.69 -13.34 -2.58
C ASP A 202 -5.67 -12.21 -2.83
N GLU A 203 -6.11 -10.95 -2.81
CA GLU A 203 -5.20 -9.82 -2.89
C GLU A 203 -4.39 -9.64 -1.60
N ALA A 204 -3.06 -9.64 -1.77
CA ALA A 204 -2.10 -9.27 -0.74
C ALA A 204 -1.88 -7.75 -0.67
N VAL A 205 -1.85 -7.07 -1.84
CA VAL A 205 -1.69 -5.62 -1.90
C VAL A 205 -2.66 -5.03 -2.91
N ARG A 206 -3.32 -3.93 -2.55
CA ARG A 206 -4.17 -3.15 -3.46
C ARG A 206 -3.78 -1.68 -3.44
N VAL A 207 -3.52 -1.12 -4.62
CA VAL A 207 -3.05 0.26 -4.78
C VAL A 207 -3.94 1.01 -5.75
N ARG A 208 -4.36 2.23 -5.37
CA ARG A 208 -5.20 3.10 -6.18
C ARG A 208 -4.52 4.46 -6.36
N ALA A 209 -4.44 4.94 -7.59
CA ALA A 209 -3.81 6.19 -7.97
C ALA A 209 -4.73 7.04 -8.86
N GLU A 210 -5.30 8.10 -8.29
CA GLU A 210 -6.05 9.13 -9.03
C GLU A 210 -5.07 10.06 -9.76
N ARG A 211 -5.37 10.42 -11.00
CA ARG A 211 -4.51 11.21 -11.93
C ARG A 211 -3.02 10.78 -11.88
N PRO A 212 -2.71 9.50 -12.20
CA PRO A 212 -1.40 8.88 -11.98
C PRO A 212 -0.24 9.62 -12.67
N SER A 213 -0.48 10.30 -13.79
CA SER A 213 0.50 11.16 -14.49
C SER A 213 1.03 12.34 -13.66
N GLU A 214 0.31 12.73 -12.60
CA GLU A 214 0.73 13.72 -11.59
C GLU A 214 1.20 13.05 -10.30
N THR A 215 0.45 12.05 -9.82
CA THR A 215 0.57 11.54 -8.43
C THR A 215 1.62 10.44 -8.26
N LEU A 216 1.86 9.62 -9.29
CA LEU A 216 2.96 8.63 -9.34
C LEU A 216 4.25 9.20 -9.97
N LYS A 217 4.22 10.45 -10.44
CA LYS A 217 5.31 11.11 -11.17
C LYS A 217 6.58 11.20 -10.30
N ALA A 218 7.63 10.43 -10.61
CA ALA A 218 8.88 10.42 -9.83
C ALA A 218 10.14 10.56 -10.71
N PRO A 219 11.34 10.73 -10.14
CA PRO A 219 12.57 10.43 -10.86
C PRO A 219 12.59 8.96 -11.29
N ARG A 220 13.01 8.68 -12.53
CA ARG A 220 13.13 7.32 -13.13
C ARG A 220 11.86 6.47 -13.26
N ALA A 221 10.76 6.77 -12.57
CA ALA A 221 9.49 6.08 -12.79
C ALA A 221 8.94 6.32 -14.22
N PRO A 222 8.29 5.32 -14.84
CA PRO A 222 7.54 5.45 -16.09
C PRO A 222 6.58 6.64 -16.12
N ARG A 223 6.45 7.25 -17.30
CA ARG A 223 5.49 8.33 -17.54
C ARG A 223 4.13 7.73 -17.89
N VAL A 224 3.19 7.83 -16.97
CA VAL A 224 1.78 7.49 -17.23
C VAL A 224 1.14 8.59 -18.10
N PRO A 225 0.36 8.26 -19.16
CA PRO A 225 -0.40 9.22 -19.95
C PRO A 225 -1.36 10.08 -19.10
N ARG A 226 -1.60 11.33 -19.51
CA ARG A 226 -2.54 12.25 -18.83
C ARG A 226 -4.01 11.93 -19.06
N THR A 227 -4.28 11.15 -20.10
CA THR A 227 -5.57 10.62 -20.55
C THR A 227 -6.09 9.49 -19.67
N ILE A 228 -5.21 8.91 -18.83
CA ILE A 228 -5.58 7.96 -17.80
C ILE A 228 -5.98 8.74 -16.54
N SER A 229 -7.25 8.67 -16.17
CA SER A 229 -7.84 9.38 -15.02
C SER A 229 -7.52 8.69 -13.70
N GLU A 230 -7.41 7.36 -13.70
CA GLU A 230 -7.20 6.52 -12.53
C GLU A 230 -6.41 5.25 -12.92
N VAL A 231 -5.57 4.75 -12.01
CA VAL A 231 -4.99 3.40 -12.07
C VAL A 231 -5.27 2.66 -10.77
N GLU A 232 -5.75 1.43 -10.87
CA GLU A 232 -5.71 0.43 -9.80
C GLU A 232 -4.64 -0.63 -10.12
N ALA A 233 -3.93 -1.09 -9.09
CA ALA A 233 -3.00 -2.21 -9.17
C ALA A 233 -3.24 -3.17 -8.00
N THR A 234 -3.38 -4.46 -8.28
CA THR A 234 -3.69 -5.52 -7.30
C THR A 234 -2.64 -6.60 -7.41
N VAL A 235 -2.09 -7.03 -6.27
CA VAL A 235 -1.01 -8.01 -6.16
C VAL A 235 -1.51 -9.20 -5.35
N THR A 236 -1.28 -10.41 -5.85
CA THR A 236 -1.52 -11.70 -5.16
C THR A 236 -0.18 -12.42 -5.02
N MET A 237 0.11 -13.02 -3.86
CA MET A 237 1.34 -13.82 -3.69
C MET A 237 1.17 -15.18 -4.40
N ALA A 238 2.21 -15.64 -5.09
CA ALA A 238 2.20 -16.92 -5.78
C ALA A 238 2.91 -18.01 -4.95
N SER A 239 2.48 -19.27 -5.11
CA SER A 239 2.97 -20.40 -4.30
C SER A 239 4.42 -20.83 -4.59
N ASP A 240 5.04 -20.25 -5.62
CA ASP A 240 6.43 -20.48 -6.03
C ASP A 240 7.42 -19.42 -5.49
N GLY A 241 6.95 -18.48 -4.67
CA GLY A 241 7.74 -17.32 -4.22
C GLY A 241 7.60 -16.09 -5.13
N GLY A 242 6.81 -16.18 -6.19
CA GLY A 242 6.47 -15.09 -7.09
C GLY A 242 5.30 -14.23 -6.62
N ALA A 243 4.78 -13.39 -7.51
CA ALA A 243 3.57 -12.61 -7.27
C ALA A 243 2.87 -12.27 -8.58
N ASP A 244 1.56 -12.47 -8.61
CA ASP A 244 0.72 -12.12 -9.73
C ASP A 244 0.23 -10.67 -9.56
N VAL A 245 0.22 -9.88 -10.65
CA VAL A 245 -0.05 -8.43 -10.58
C VAL A 245 -1.03 -7.99 -11.68
N LEU A 246 -2.22 -7.57 -11.29
CA LEU A 246 -3.23 -6.91 -12.13
C LEU A 246 -2.99 -5.40 -12.11
N ILE A 247 -2.97 -4.74 -13.27
CA ILE A 247 -3.01 -3.27 -13.38
C ILE A 247 -4.11 -2.89 -14.35
N VAL A 248 -5.03 -2.02 -13.92
CA VAL A 248 -6.14 -1.48 -14.71
C VAL A 248 -6.10 0.04 -14.65
N GLY A 249 -5.93 0.68 -15.81
CA GLY A 249 -6.00 2.13 -15.98
C GLY A 249 -7.26 2.56 -16.73
N GLN A 250 -8.02 3.50 -16.19
CA GLN A 250 -9.20 4.06 -16.85
C GLN A 250 -8.78 5.16 -17.83
N SER A 251 -8.94 4.95 -19.13
CA SER A 251 -8.68 5.96 -20.16
C SER A 251 -9.94 6.79 -20.45
N THR A 252 -9.83 7.72 -21.41
CA THR A 252 -10.89 8.66 -21.79
C THR A 252 -11.93 8.06 -22.75
N ASN A 253 -11.54 7.08 -23.57
CA ASN A 253 -12.40 6.34 -24.53
C ASN A 253 -11.60 5.17 -25.15
N PRO A 254 -12.23 4.21 -25.87
CA PRO A 254 -11.54 3.04 -26.41
C PRO A 254 -10.42 3.31 -27.44
N ALA A 255 -10.55 4.37 -28.25
CA ALA A 255 -9.48 4.75 -29.18
C ALA A 255 -8.26 5.29 -28.43
N GLN A 256 -8.48 6.07 -27.36
CA GLN A 256 -7.43 6.56 -26.48
C GLN A 256 -6.80 5.45 -25.64
N ALA A 257 -7.58 4.48 -25.16
CA ALA A 257 -7.08 3.32 -24.43
C ALA A 257 -6.02 2.55 -25.24
N LYS A 258 -6.24 2.38 -26.56
CA LYS A 258 -5.25 1.75 -27.44
C LYS A 258 -3.94 2.54 -27.54
N ALA A 259 -3.99 3.87 -27.60
CA ALA A 259 -2.81 4.72 -27.60
C ALA A 259 -2.09 4.72 -26.24
N ASP A 260 -2.86 4.76 -25.15
CA ASP A 260 -2.37 4.75 -23.77
C ASP A 260 -1.68 3.42 -23.44
N ALA A 261 -2.21 2.29 -23.90
CA ALA A 261 -1.61 0.96 -23.75
C ALA A 261 -0.22 0.85 -24.41
N SER A 262 -0.09 1.33 -25.66
CA SER A 262 1.22 1.41 -26.33
C SER A 262 2.17 2.34 -25.58
N ALA A 263 1.71 3.55 -25.22
CA ALA A 263 2.52 4.53 -24.51
C ALA A 263 3.02 4.02 -23.14
N LEU A 264 2.18 3.30 -22.39
CA LEU A 264 2.56 2.65 -21.13
C LEU A 264 3.54 1.49 -21.33
N THR A 265 3.31 0.62 -22.32
CA THR A 265 4.22 -0.49 -22.65
C THR A 265 5.63 0.03 -22.92
N GLU A 266 5.77 1.04 -23.79
CA GLU A 266 7.06 1.69 -24.04
C GLU A 266 7.60 2.44 -22.80
N ALA A 267 6.74 3.06 -21.98
CA ALA A 267 7.17 3.80 -20.81
C ALA A 267 7.76 2.90 -19.71
N VAL A 268 7.25 1.66 -19.57
CA VAL A 268 7.83 0.65 -18.68
C VAL A 268 9.11 0.09 -19.28
N ASP A 269 9.13 -0.40 -20.53
CA ASP A 269 10.34 -0.94 -21.18
C ASP A 269 11.54 0.03 -21.13
N ARG A 270 11.30 1.33 -21.34
CA ARG A 270 12.32 2.39 -21.24
C ARG A 270 12.83 2.67 -19.82
N ALA A 271 12.06 2.34 -18.78
CA ALA A 271 12.48 2.53 -17.39
C ALA A 271 13.12 1.27 -16.78
N THR A 272 12.83 0.10 -17.36
CA THR A 272 13.31 -1.21 -16.91
C THR A 272 14.51 -1.70 -17.71
N THR A 273 14.81 -1.06 -18.84
CA THR A 273 16.03 -1.27 -19.64
C THR A 273 17.12 -0.27 -19.25
N VAL A 274 18.32 -0.76 -18.95
CA VAL A 274 19.55 0.01 -18.78
C VAL A 274 20.50 -0.30 -19.93
N GLU A 275 20.99 0.74 -20.62
CA GLU A 275 21.99 0.59 -21.68
C GLU A 275 23.40 0.68 -21.09
N VAL A 276 24.18 -0.39 -21.22
CA VAL A 276 25.56 -0.49 -20.73
C VAL A 276 26.48 -0.68 -21.94
N ALA A 277 27.11 0.42 -22.36
CA ALA A 277 27.86 0.52 -23.62
C ALA A 277 27.02 0.14 -24.85
N ILE A 278 27.10 -1.11 -25.31
CA ILE A 278 26.35 -1.65 -26.45
C ILE A 278 25.31 -2.71 -26.07
N VAL A 279 25.21 -3.05 -24.78
CA VAL A 279 24.32 -4.11 -24.27
C VAL A 279 23.11 -3.47 -23.59
N LYS A 280 21.91 -3.90 -23.96
CA LYS A 280 20.67 -3.57 -23.24
C LYS A 280 20.43 -4.61 -22.15
N ILE A 281 20.50 -4.21 -20.89
CA ILE A 281 20.20 -5.05 -19.73
C ILE A 281 18.78 -4.70 -19.27
N ARG A 282 17.87 -5.68 -19.30
CA ARG A 282 16.52 -5.53 -18.73
C ARG A 282 16.51 -6.02 -17.29
N ALA A 283 15.77 -5.32 -16.42
CA ALA A 283 15.56 -5.73 -15.03
C ALA A 283 14.54 -6.88 -14.89
N PHE A 284 13.62 -7.01 -15.85
CA PHE A 284 12.59 -8.04 -15.94
C PHE A 284 12.00 -8.06 -17.36
N ASP A 285 11.23 -9.10 -17.70
CA ASP A 285 10.64 -9.23 -19.05
C ASP A 285 9.56 -8.18 -19.34
N PRO A 286 9.40 -7.74 -20.61
CA PRO A 286 8.52 -6.63 -21.00
C PRO A 286 7.10 -6.72 -20.44
N VAL A 287 6.63 -5.58 -19.95
CA VAL A 287 5.27 -5.38 -19.44
C VAL A 287 4.39 -4.86 -20.57
N THR A 288 3.66 -5.78 -21.21
CA THR A 288 2.70 -5.45 -22.28
C THR A 288 1.35 -5.06 -21.69
N PHE A 289 0.89 -3.86 -21.99
CA PHE A 289 -0.49 -3.42 -21.72
C PHE A 289 -1.37 -3.65 -22.97
N ALA A 290 -2.62 -4.03 -22.75
CA ALA A 290 -3.66 -4.14 -23.77
C ALA A 290 -4.78 -3.11 -23.54
N ALA A 291 -5.57 -2.79 -24.57
CA ALA A 291 -6.79 -2.02 -24.42
C ALA A 291 -8.00 -2.97 -24.32
N VAL A 292 -8.87 -2.73 -23.35
CA VAL A 292 -10.12 -3.47 -23.11
C VAL A 292 -11.21 -2.43 -22.91
N ASP A 293 -12.10 -2.29 -23.88
CA ASP A 293 -13.02 -1.15 -24.00
C ASP A 293 -12.30 0.19 -23.80
N ASP A 294 -12.71 1.03 -22.86
CA ASP A 294 -12.10 2.31 -22.52
C ASP A 294 -10.98 2.21 -21.45
N ARG A 295 -10.54 0.99 -21.12
CA ARG A 295 -9.50 0.70 -20.12
C ARG A 295 -8.22 0.18 -20.74
N VAL A 296 -7.14 0.32 -19.98
CA VAL A 296 -5.82 -0.22 -20.26
C VAL A 296 -5.49 -1.27 -19.20
N GLU A 297 -5.26 -2.51 -19.62
CA GLU A 297 -5.07 -3.66 -18.73
C GLU A 297 -3.73 -4.37 -18.88
N GLY A 298 -3.35 -5.06 -17.81
CA GLY A 298 -2.88 -6.45 -17.88
C GLY A 298 -3.04 -7.16 -16.53
N ARG A 299 -2.82 -8.48 -16.50
CA ARG A 299 -2.49 -9.28 -15.29
C ARG A 299 -0.97 -9.57 -15.32
N ARG A 300 -0.34 -10.32 -14.42
CA ARG A 300 1.09 -10.78 -14.47
C ARG A 300 1.28 -12.09 -13.70
N HIS A 301 2.40 -12.78 -13.97
CA HIS A 301 3.22 -13.46 -12.96
C HIS A 301 4.66 -12.86 -12.89
N LEU A 302 5.12 -12.41 -11.72
CA LEU A 302 6.51 -11.99 -11.45
C LEU A 302 7.21 -13.09 -10.68
N SER A 303 8.37 -13.54 -11.16
CA SER A 303 9.17 -14.53 -10.43
C SER A 303 9.82 -13.93 -9.18
N TRP A 304 10.16 -14.79 -8.22
CA TRP A 304 10.96 -14.47 -7.03
C TRP A 304 12.21 -13.62 -7.33
N ASN A 305 12.91 -13.90 -8.44
CA ASN A 305 14.12 -13.18 -8.84
C ASN A 305 13.82 -11.76 -9.35
N GLU A 306 12.74 -11.57 -10.10
CA GLU A 306 12.30 -10.25 -10.56
C GLU A 306 11.79 -9.40 -9.39
N LEU A 307 11.08 -9.99 -8.43
CA LEU A 307 10.59 -9.30 -7.22
C LEU A 307 11.75 -8.86 -6.32
N ASN A 308 12.74 -9.72 -6.08
CA ASN A 308 13.95 -9.33 -5.35
C ASN A 308 14.76 -8.24 -6.08
N THR A 309 14.77 -8.26 -7.41
CA THR A 309 15.40 -7.23 -8.25
C THR A 309 14.65 -5.89 -8.14
N LEU A 310 13.32 -5.91 -8.26
CA LEU A 310 12.44 -4.75 -8.09
C LEU A 310 12.57 -4.12 -6.69
N LEU A 311 12.53 -4.93 -5.63
CA LEU A 311 12.70 -4.47 -4.26
C LEU A 311 14.10 -3.91 -4.01
N GLY A 312 15.15 -4.55 -4.55
CA GLY A 312 16.52 -4.02 -4.49
C GLY A 312 16.66 -2.65 -5.18
N PHE A 313 16.00 -2.45 -6.33
CA PHE A 313 15.93 -1.14 -6.98
C PHE A 313 15.16 -0.11 -6.15
N ALA A 314 14.02 -0.49 -5.54
CA ALA A 314 13.25 0.41 -4.67
C ALA A 314 14.04 0.81 -3.40
N GLU A 315 14.67 -0.15 -2.73
CA GLU A 315 15.57 0.07 -1.59
C GLU A 315 16.70 1.04 -1.94
N MET A 316 17.34 0.87 -3.10
CA MET A 316 18.42 1.73 -3.59
C MET A 316 17.91 3.14 -3.93
N MET A 317 16.74 3.28 -4.56
CA MET A 317 16.16 4.58 -4.89
C MET A 317 15.61 5.34 -3.67
N ALA A 318 15.40 4.66 -2.54
CA ALA A 318 14.97 5.24 -1.28
C ALA A 318 16.13 5.67 -0.36
N ARG A 319 17.39 5.57 -0.79
CA ARG A 319 18.60 6.00 -0.03
C ARG A 319 19.00 7.45 -0.36
#